data_AF-W4V8A8-F1
#
_entry.id   AF-W4V8A8-F1
#
_cell.length_a   1.000
_cell.length_b   1.000
_cell.length_c   1.000
_cell.angle_alpha   90.00
_cell.angle_beta   90.00
_cell.angle_gamma   90.00
#
_symmetry.space_group_name_H-M   'P 1'
#
loop_
_entity.id
_entity.type
_entity.pdbx_description
1 polymer ?
#
loop_
_entity_poly.entity_id
_entity_poly.type
_entity_poly.pdbx_seq_one_letter_code
_entity_poly.pdbx_strand_id
1 'polypeptide(L)'
;MDIELVHINQGYAKCAISVVDENSIITMDKGIAKAAEKKGIDVLVIEEDAILLPGFKNGFIGGCTGLLDKGKWAVAGDIRKLKSYKKIEDFLLRKGVEIVSLSDESVVDIGTIIPLLTD
;
A
#
# COMPACT_ATOMS: atom_id res chain seq x y z
N MET A 1 -17.97 14.97 11.63
CA MET A 1 -16.90 13.98 11.34
C MET A 1 -16.02 13.95 12.56
N ASP A 2 -16.15 12.91 13.37
CA ASP A 2 -15.22 12.70 14.47
C ASP A 2 -13.98 12.00 13.91
N ILE A 3 -12.82 12.60 14.13
CA ILE A 3 -11.53 12.05 13.72
C ILE A 3 -10.96 11.32 14.93
N GLU A 4 -10.72 10.01 14.77
CA GLU A 4 -10.00 9.24 15.76
C GLU A 4 -8.49 9.25 15.46
N LEU A 5 -7.68 9.68 16.43
CA LEU A 5 -6.22 9.60 16.33
C LEU A 5 -5.75 8.22 16.80
N VAL A 6 -5.01 7.51 15.94
CA VAL A 6 -4.42 6.21 16.23
C VAL A 6 -2.91 6.34 16.35
N HIS A 7 -2.38 6.07 17.53
CA HIS A 7 -0.94 6.16 17.78
C HIS A 7 -0.19 4.95 17.22
N ILE A 8 0.93 5.21 16.53
CA ILE A 8 1.89 4.23 16.02
C ILE A 8 3.32 4.76 16.19
N ASN A 9 4.29 3.86 16.35
CA ASN A 9 5.71 4.22 16.46
C ASN A 9 6.40 4.21 15.07
N GLN A 10 5.75 4.79 14.07
CA GLN A 10 6.24 4.86 12.69
C GLN A 10 6.21 6.31 12.20
N GLY A 11 7.38 6.87 11.88
CA GLY A 11 7.55 8.25 11.43
C GLY A 11 7.11 8.50 9.98
N TYR A 12 7.03 7.44 9.16
CA TYR A 12 6.61 7.50 7.76
C TYR A 12 5.25 6.84 7.55
N ALA A 13 4.28 7.15 8.41
CA ALA A 13 2.96 6.52 8.43
C ALA A 13 2.30 6.45 7.05
N LYS A 14 2.33 7.57 6.30
CA LYS A 14 1.68 7.64 4.98
C LYS A 14 2.33 6.72 3.94
N CYS A 15 3.66 6.71 3.84
CA CYS A 15 4.35 5.82 2.90
C CYS A 15 4.33 4.36 3.38
N ALA A 16 4.27 4.09 4.69
CA ALA A 16 4.21 2.73 5.22
C ALA A 16 2.84 2.03 5.03
N ILE A 17 1.79 2.79 4.68
CA ILE A 17 0.41 2.31 4.54
C ILE A 17 -0.04 2.48 3.09
N SER A 18 -0.30 1.36 2.42
CA SER A 18 -1.05 1.39 1.17
C SER A 18 -2.53 1.21 1.47
N VAL A 19 -3.34 2.21 1.14
CA VAL A 19 -4.80 2.17 1.32
C VAL A 19 -5.41 1.39 0.17
N VAL A 20 -6.32 0.46 0.49
CA VAL A 20 -7.03 -0.35 -0.50
C VAL A 20 -8.47 0.11 -0.68
N ASP A 21 -9.17 0.35 0.43
CA ASP A 21 -10.53 0.89 0.46
C ASP A 21 -10.80 1.56 1.82
N GLU A 22 -12.06 1.88 2.11
CA GLU A 22 -12.50 2.50 3.37
C GLU A 22 -12.21 1.70 4.64
N ASN A 23 -11.99 0.37 4.55
CA ASN A 23 -11.81 -0.49 5.71
C ASN A 23 -10.63 -1.46 5.57
N SER A 24 -9.68 -1.19 4.67
CA SER A 24 -8.54 -2.07 4.49
C SER A 24 -7.26 -1.43 3.97
N ILE A 25 -6.15 -2.03 4.40
CA ILE A 25 -4.79 -1.55 4.11
C ILE A 25 -3.84 -2.72 3.83
N ILE A 26 -2.76 -2.41 3.13
CA ILE A 26 -1.58 -3.27 2.99
C ILE A 26 -0.41 -2.55 3.67
N THR A 27 0.35 -3.27 4.50
CA THR A 27 1.53 -2.71 5.17
C THR A 27 2.63 -3.74 5.37
N MET A 28 3.86 -3.24 5.49
CA MET A 28 5.04 -4.02 5.90
C MET A 28 5.34 -3.85 7.39
N ASP A 29 4.67 -2.90 8.05
CA ASP A 29 4.93 -2.51 9.43
C ASP A 29 3.96 -3.22 10.39
N LYS A 30 4.51 -4.10 11.24
CA LYS A 30 3.73 -4.88 12.21
C LYS A 30 3.11 -4.00 13.31
N GLY A 31 3.69 -2.84 13.61
CA GLY A 31 3.13 -1.88 14.56
C GLY A 31 1.89 -1.19 14.01
N ILE A 32 1.93 -0.78 12.75
CA ILE A 32 0.75 -0.28 12.01
C ILE A 32 -0.32 -1.36 11.95
N ALA A 33 0.04 -2.57 11.52
CA ALA A 33 -0.92 -3.67 11.38
C ALA A 33 -1.68 -3.91 12.69
N LYS A 34 -0.96 -4.07 13.80
CA LYS A 34 -1.56 -4.27 15.13
C LYS A 34 -2.46 -3.11 15.56
N ALA A 35 -2.11 -1.87 15.23
CA ALA A 35 -2.92 -0.71 15.57
C ALA A 35 -4.20 -0.65 14.74
N ALA A 36 -4.11 -0.93 13.44
CA ALA A 36 -5.24 -0.93 12.51
C ALA A 36 -6.22 -2.10 12.76
N GLU A 37 -5.72 -3.31 13.00
CA GLU A 37 -6.54 -4.48 13.33
C GLU A 37 -7.38 -4.25 14.60
N LYS A 38 -6.82 -3.60 15.62
CA LYS A 38 -7.55 -3.21 16.85
C LYS A 38 -8.69 -2.22 16.59
N LYS A 39 -8.66 -1.52 15.45
CA LYS A 39 -9.71 -0.61 14.99
C LYS A 39 -10.69 -1.28 14.03
N GLY A 40 -10.56 -2.58 13.77
CA GLY A 40 -11.43 -3.31 12.86
C GLY A 40 -11.10 -3.14 11.38
N ILE A 41 -9.94 -2.53 11.07
CA ILE A 41 -9.44 -2.45 9.70
C ILE A 41 -8.90 -3.83 9.29
N ASP A 42 -9.24 -4.27 8.09
CA ASP A 42 -8.70 -5.48 7.48
C ASP A 42 -7.30 -5.22 6.93
N VAL A 43 -6.30 -5.95 7.43
CA VAL A 43 -4.89 -5.68 7.14
C VAL A 43 -4.25 -6.86 6.44
N LEU A 44 -3.67 -6.61 5.26
CA LEU A 44 -2.68 -7.50 4.68
C LEU A 44 -1.28 -7.08 5.14
N VAL A 45 -0.65 -7.93 5.95
CA VAL A 45 0.78 -7.79 6.26
C VAL A 45 1.60 -8.51 5.21
N ILE A 46 2.52 -7.78 4.57
CA ILE A 46 3.44 -8.32 3.57
C ILE A 46 4.89 -8.22 4.04
N GLU A 47 5.75 -9.06 3.45
CA GLU A 47 7.20 -8.97 3.62
C GLU A 47 7.81 -8.71 2.24
N GLU A 48 8.59 -7.64 2.12
CA GLU A 48 9.15 -7.20 0.85
C GLU A 48 10.51 -6.52 1.07
N ASP A 49 11.40 -6.68 0.10
CA ASP A 49 12.75 -6.08 0.10
C ASP A 49 13.20 -5.62 -1.30
N ALA A 50 12.31 -5.69 -2.30
CA ALA A 50 12.58 -5.31 -3.68
C ALA A 50 12.02 -3.94 -4.09
N ILE A 51 11.47 -3.15 -3.16
CA ILE A 51 11.00 -1.79 -3.46
C ILE A 51 12.20 -0.86 -3.50
N LEU A 52 12.51 -0.32 -4.67
CA LEU A 52 13.65 0.55 -4.86
C LEU A 52 13.39 1.92 -4.22
N LEU A 53 14.34 2.37 -3.40
CA LEU A 53 14.39 3.74 -2.88
C LEU A 53 15.86 4.19 -2.86
N PRO A 54 16.30 5.05 -3.79
CA PRO A 54 17.70 5.46 -3.88
C PRO A 54 18.24 6.02 -2.56
N GLY A 55 19.38 5.50 -2.11
CA GLY A 55 20.01 5.89 -0.84
C GLY A 55 19.53 5.11 0.39
N PHE A 56 18.58 4.18 0.24
CA PHE A 56 18.04 3.37 1.33
C PHE A 56 18.06 1.88 0.97
N LYS A 57 17.90 1.03 1.99
CA LYS A 57 17.88 -0.44 1.80
C LYS A 57 16.63 -0.91 1.05
N ASN A 58 15.49 -0.26 1.28
CA ASN A 58 14.20 -0.62 0.72
C ASN A 58 13.22 0.56 0.88
N GLY A 59 12.28 0.70 -0.03
CA GLY A 59 11.16 1.64 0.08
C GLY A 59 9.96 1.06 0.81
N PHE A 60 8.86 1.80 0.80
CA PHE A 60 7.60 1.42 1.45
C PHE A 60 6.48 1.15 0.46
N ILE A 61 5.57 0.23 0.81
CA ILE A 61 4.44 -0.15 -0.05
C ILE A 61 3.50 1.02 -0.36
N GLY A 62 3.17 1.87 0.61
CA GLY A 62 2.34 3.07 0.39
C GLY A 62 3.09 4.22 -0.29
N GLY A 63 4.42 4.15 -0.39
CA GLY A 63 5.25 5.08 -1.13
C GLY A 63 5.41 4.72 -2.61
N CYS A 64 5.10 3.48 -2.99
CA CYS A 64 5.08 3.06 -4.39
C CYS A 64 3.66 2.80 -4.92
N THR A 65 2.62 3.10 -4.15
CA THR A 65 1.23 2.76 -4.52
C THR A 65 0.25 3.88 -4.22
N GLY A 66 -0.96 3.77 -4.78
CA GLY A 66 -2.08 4.67 -4.49
C GLY A 66 -3.35 4.23 -5.20
N LEU A 67 -4.49 4.77 -4.77
CA LEU A 67 -5.76 4.56 -5.45
C LEU A 67 -5.90 5.60 -6.57
N LEU A 68 -6.04 5.14 -7.81
CA LEU A 68 -6.33 6.03 -8.95
C LEU A 68 -7.80 6.39 -9.00
N ASP A 69 -8.65 5.51 -8.48
CA ASP A 69 -10.11 5.58 -8.54
C ASP A 69 -10.70 4.56 -7.54
N LYS A 70 -12.02 4.55 -7.38
CA LYS A 70 -12.72 3.49 -6.65
C LYS A 70 -12.45 2.14 -7.33
N GLY A 71 -11.79 1.24 -6.60
CA GLY A 71 -11.47 -0.10 -7.10
C GLY A 71 -10.30 -0.16 -8.08
N LYS A 72 -9.49 0.91 -8.24
CA LYS A 72 -8.25 0.87 -9.04
C LYS A 72 -7.05 1.21 -8.16
N TRP A 73 -6.28 0.19 -7.83
CA TRP A 73 -5.09 0.30 -7.00
C TRP A 73 -3.84 0.22 -7.90
N ALA A 74 -3.04 1.29 -7.90
CA ALA A 74 -1.86 1.40 -8.74
C ALA A 74 -0.57 1.15 -7.98
N VAL A 75 0.43 0.65 -8.72
CA VAL A 75 1.81 0.52 -8.27
C VAL A 75 2.77 1.18 -9.27
N ALA A 76 3.73 1.95 -8.78
CA ALA A 76 4.80 2.57 -9.54
C ALA A 76 5.85 1.52 -9.94
N GLY A 77 5.54 0.75 -10.98
CA GLY A 77 6.31 -0.39 -11.47
C GLY A 77 5.42 -1.58 -11.81
N ASP A 78 6.03 -2.75 -11.97
CA ASP A 78 5.34 -4.01 -12.18
C ASP A 78 5.11 -4.77 -10.87
N ILE A 79 3.84 -4.98 -10.49
CA ILE A 79 3.50 -5.72 -9.27
C ILE A 79 4.10 -7.13 -9.27
N ARG A 80 4.23 -7.75 -10.44
CA ARG A 80 4.70 -9.13 -10.62
C ARG A 80 6.16 -9.31 -10.18
N LYS A 81 6.90 -8.21 -10.02
CA LYS A 81 8.28 -8.19 -9.52
C LYS A 81 8.37 -8.20 -7.98
N LEU A 82 7.26 -8.01 -7.27
CA LEU A 82 7.21 -8.12 -5.81
C LEU A 82 7.08 -9.58 -5.37
N LYS A 83 7.82 -9.96 -4.33
CA LYS A 83 7.72 -11.28 -3.69
C LYS A 83 6.33 -11.53 -3.15
N SER A 84 5.66 -10.47 -2.70
CA SER A 84 4.32 -10.54 -2.12
C SER A 84 3.17 -10.42 -3.15
N TYR A 85 3.46 -10.40 -4.45
CA TYR A 85 2.46 -10.21 -5.52
C TYR A 85 1.21 -11.06 -5.35
N LYS A 86 1.35 -12.39 -5.22
CA LYS A 86 0.18 -13.28 -5.13
C LYS A 86 -0.70 -13.01 -3.91
N LYS A 87 -0.09 -12.67 -2.77
CA LYS A 87 -0.85 -12.29 -1.56
C LYS A 87 -1.61 -10.97 -1.77
N ILE A 88 -0.97 -10.00 -2.43
CA ILE A 88 -1.57 -8.71 -2.75
C ILE A 88 -2.72 -8.90 -3.74
N GLU A 89 -2.52 -9.68 -4.79
CA GLU A 89 -3.53 -10.03 -5.80
C GLU A 89 -4.75 -10.70 -5.16
N ASP A 90 -4.56 -11.73 -4.34
CA ASP A 90 -5.68 -12.41 -3.66
C ASP A 90 -6.42 -11.49 -2.68
N PHE A 91 -5.73 -10.54 -2.04
CA PHE A 91 -6.33 -9.59 -1.13
C PHE A 91 -7.17 -8.54 -1.86
N LEU A 92 -6.64 -7.97 -2.94
CA LEU A 92 -7.31 -6.97 -3.76
C LEU A 92 -8.48 -7.58 -4.53
N LEU A 93 -8.32 -8.79 -5.08
CA LEU A 93 -9.37 -9.51 -5.80
C LEU A 93 -10.60 -9.76 -4.92
N ARG A 94 -10.40 -10.19 -3.67
CA ARG A 94 -11.52 -10.39 -2.70
C ARG A 94 -12.29 -9.11 -2.38
N LYS A 95 -11.72 -7.94 -2.67
CA LYS A 95 -12.31 -6.62 -2.46
C LYS A 95 -12.85 -6.00 -3.75
N GLY A 96 -12.74 -6.70 -4.88
CA GLY A 96 -13.11 -6.16 -6.19
C GLY A 96 -12.22 -5.00 -6.63
N VAL A 97 -10.96 -4.97 -6.18
CA VAL A 97 -9.98 -3.93 -6.52
C VAL A 97 -9.04 -4.45 -7.60
N GLU A 98 -8.97 -3.74 -8.72
CA GLU A 98 -8.07 -3.98 -9.84
C GLU A 98 -6.66 -3.48 -9.52
N ILE A 99 -5.64 -4.22 -9.97
CA ILE A 99 -4.24 -3.80 -9.92
C ILE A 99 -3.85 -3.13 -11.22
N VAL A 100 -3.27 -1.93 -11.12
CA VAL A 100 -2.72 -1.18 -12.26
C VAL A 100 -1.21 -1.01 -12.09
N SER A 101 -0.43 -1.69 -12.91
CA SER A 101 1.01 -1.45 -13.00
C SER A 101 1.30 -0.27 -13.92
N LEU A 102 2.00 0.74 -13.41
CA LEU A 102 2.29 1.98 -14.15
C LEU A 102 3.50 1.86 -15.10
N SER A 103 4.24 0.76 -15.02
CA SER A 103 5.29 0.40 -15.97
C SER A 103 5.61 -1.10 -15.86
N ASP A 104 6.43 -1.61 -16.79
CA ASP A 104 7.02 -2.95 -16.71
C ASP A 104 8.35 -2.96 -15.92
N GLU A 105 8.73 -1.85 -15.28
CA GLU A 105 9.99 -1.71 -14.53
C GLU A 105 9.91 -2.22 -13.09
N SER A 106 11.04 -2.28 -12.39
CA SER A 106 11.05 -2.59 -10.95
C SER A 106 10.20 -1.59 -10.16
N VAL A 107 9.60 -2.04 -9.05
CA VAL A 107 8.78 -1.18 -8.20
C VAL A 107 9.67 -0.15 -7.49
N VAL A 108 9.29 1.12 -7.58
CA VAL A 108 10.04 2.24 -6.99
C VAL A 108 9.15 3.02 -6.03
N ASP A 109 9.66 3.32 -4.84
CA ASP A 109 9.05 4.29 -3.93
C ASP A 109 9.30 5.70 -4.45
N ILE A 110 8.23 6.35 -4.89
CA ILE A 110 8.23 7.71 -5.44
C ILE A 110 7.42 8.68 -4.57
N GLY A 111 7.01 8.24 -3.37
CA GLY A 111 5.94 8.84 -2.59
C GLY A 111 4.55 8.40 -3.04
N THR A 112 3.55 8.53 -2.15
CA THR A 112 2.18 8.08 -2.45
C THR A 112 1.62 8.74 -3.71
N ILE A 113 1.02 7.92 -4.58
CA ILE A 113 0.30 8.40 -5.76
C ILE A 113 -1.05 8.98 -5.32
N ILE A 114 -1.31 10.24 -5.71
CA ILE A 114 -2.57 10.94 -5.42
C ILE A 114 -3.20 11.39 -6.75
N PRO A 115 -4.37 10.87 -7.13
CA PRO A 115 -5.06 11.32 -8.34
C PRO A 115 -5.57 12.75 -8.15
N LEU A 116 -5.48 13.57 -9.21
CA LEU A 116 -6.05 14.93 -9.22
C LEU A 116 -7.54 14.94 -9.59
N LEU A 117 -7.98 13.92 -10.32
CA LEU A 117 -9.34 13.68 -10.76
C LEU A 117 -9.59 12.17 -10.73
N THR A 118 -10.79 11.78 -10.32
CA THR A 118 -11.31 10.41 -10.38
C THR A 118 -12.66 10.45 -11.10
N ASP A 119 -13.10 9.32 -11.66
CA ASP A 119 -14.39 9.21 -12.34
C ASP A 119 -15.57 9.08 -11.35
#